data_AF-A0AA96S647-F1
#
_entry.id   AF-A0AA96S647-F1
#
_cell.length_a   1.000
_cell.length_b   1.000
_cell.length_c   1.000
_cell.angle_alpha   90.00
_cell.angle_beta   90.00
_cell.angle_gamma   90.00
#
_symmetry.space_group_name_H-M   'P 1'
#
loop_
_entity.id
_entity.type
_entity.pdbx_description
1 polymer ?
#
loop_
_entity_poly.entity_id
_entity_poly.type
_entity_poly.pdbx_seq_one_letter_code
_entity_poly.pdbx_strand_id
1 'polypeptide(L)'
;MKVLIETHTRVEGTGNMRRGEFYVNDQEFKENPDFTVGVVAYEWVEQQKRETGFRDTVIEKVIWNEVNDITELVKQIRPIEPIDDLPF
;
A
#
# COMPACT_ATOMS: atom_id res chain seq x y z
N MET A 1 9.74 -14.20 -0.18
CA MET A 1 9.24 -14.29 -1.57
C MET A 1 9.34 -12.93 -2.25
N LYS A 2 9.57 -12.86 -3.56
CA LYS A 2 9.61 -11.60 -4.32
C LYS A 2 8.27 -11.39 -5.03
N VAL A 3 7.71 -10.18 -4.94
CA VAL A 3 6.45 -9.79 -5.58
C VAL A 3 6.62 -8.46 -6.30
N LEU A 4 5.93 -8.30 -7.43
CA LEU A 4 5.83 -7.05 -8.15
C LEU A 4 4.53 -6.35 -7.72
N ILE A 5 4.61 -5.13 -7.21
CA ILE A 5 3.44 -4.34 -6.83
C ILE A 5 3.34 -3.18 -7.81
N GLU A 6 2.13 -2.92 -8.29
CA GLU A 6 1.80 -1.75 -9.10
C GLU A 6 0.65 -0.98 -8.44
N THR A 7 0.86 0.33 -8.30
CA THR A 7 -0.08 1.25 -7.68
C THR A 7 -0.47 2.32 -8.68
N HIS A 8 -1.77 2.60 -8.77
CA HIS A 8 -2.34 3.72 -9.48
C HIS A 8 -2.94 4.64 -8.43
N THR A 9 -2.40 5.85 -8.32
CA THR A 9 -2.84 6.86 -7.36
C THR A 9 -3.16 8.15 -8.07
N ARG A 10 -4.18 8.87 -7.61
CA ARG A 10 -4.50 10.22 -8.09
C ARG A 10 -4.13 11.22 -7.02
N VAL A 11 -3.17 12.07 -7.32
CA VAL A 11 -2.70 13.15 -6.44
C VAL A 11 -3.15 14.47 -7.03
N GLU A 12 -4.03 15.20 -6.34
CA GLU A 12 -4.57 16.50 -6.80
C GLU A 12 -5.10 16.47 -8.26
N GLY A 13 -5.82 15.40 -8.61
CA GLY A 13 -6.36 15.23 -9.96
C GLY A 13 -5.39 14.63 -10.99
N THR A 14 -4.08 14.55 -10.67
CA THR A 14 -3.06 13.95 -11.54
C THR A 14 -2.90 12.46 -11.25
N GLY A 15 -3.12 11.62 -12.27
CA GLY A 15 -2.91 10.18 -12.16
C GLY A 15 -1.42 9.82 -12.20
N ASN A 16 -1.00 8.97 -11.29
CA ASN A 16 0.36 8.46 -11.17
C ASN A 16 0.31 6.93 -11.14
N MET A 17 1.15 6.31 -11.95
CA MET A 17 1.33 4.86 -11.97
C MET A 17 2.78 4.57 -11.57
N ARG A 18 2.95 3.69 -10.57
CA ARG A 18 4.25 3.25 -10.11
C ARG A 18 4.26 1.73 -10.00
N ARG A 19 5.41 1.14 -10.34
CA ARG A 19 5.65 -0.30 -10.25
C ARG A 19 6.98 -0.54 -9.54
N GLY A 20 6.99 -1.49 -8.60
CA GLY A 20 8.14 -1.78 -7.76
C GLY A 20 8.19 -3.24 -7.36
N GLU A 21 9.40 -3.75 -7.13
CA GLU A 21 9.62 -5.11 -6.66
C GLU A 21 9.90 -5.11 -5.16
N PHE A 22 9.21 -5.98 -4.43
CA PHE A 22 9.27 -6.05 -2.98
C PHE A 22 9.53 -7.47 -2.52
N TYR A 23 10.15 -7.59 -1.34
CA TYR A 23 10.33 -8.87 -0.67
C TYR A 23 9.33 -8.96 0.47
N VAL A 24 8.53 -10.03 0.47
CA VAL A 24 7.56 -10.37 1.53
C VAL A 24 8.00 -11.62 2.27
N ASN A 25 7.52 -11.78 3.51
CA ASN A 25 7.73 -12.99 4.30
C ASN A 25 7.10 -14.19 3.59
N ASP A 26 7.88 -15.26 3.38
CA ASP A 26 7.43 -16.45 2.67
C ASP A 26 6.34 -17.23 3.40
N GLN A 27 6.40 -17.26 4.74
CA GLN A 27 5.43 -17.97 5.56
C GLN A 27 4.08 -17.24 5.59
N GLU A 28 4.09 -15.94 5.89
CA GLU A 28 2.87 -15.12 5.90
C GLU A 28 2.21 -15.09 4.53
N PHE A 29 3.02 -14.98 3.46
CA PHE A 29 2.52 -15.02 2.10
C PHE A 29 1.82 -16.34 1.76
N LYS A 30 2.28 -17.48 2.30
CA LYS A 30 1.61 -18.78 2.10
C LYS A 30 0.28 -18.87 2.84
N GLU A 31 0.15 -18.18 3.97
CA GLU A 31 -1.08 -18.17 4.78
C GLU A 31 -2.12 -17.20 4.22
N ASN A 32 -1.72 -15.98 3.89
CA ASN A 32 -2.60 -14.96 3.32
C ASN A 32 -1.83 -14.02 2.36
N PRO A 33 -1.66 -14.41 1.09
CA PRO A 33 -0.83 -13.69 0.13
C PRO A 33 -1.34 -12.25 -0.11
N ASP A 34 -2.65 -12.09 -0.31
CA ASP A 34 -3.23 -10.77 -0.61
C ASP A 34 -3.09 -9.80 0.56
N PHE A 35 -3.25 -10.27 1.80
CA PHE A 35 -3.06 -9.43 2.97
C PHE A 35 -1.58 -9.08 3.18
N THR A 36 -0.67 -10.06 3.10
CA THR A 36 0.78 -9.81 3.24
C THR A 36 1.28 -8.81 2.21
N VAL A 37 0.87 -8.96 0.94
CA VAL A 37 1.22 -7.99 -0.11
C VAL A 37 0.49 -6.66 0.09
N GLY A 38 -0.75 -6.68 0.56
CA GLY A 38 -1.54 -5.50 0.86
C GLY A 38 -0.91 -4.59 1.91
N VAL A 39 -0.33 -5.15 2.97
CA VAL A 39 0.41 -4.38 3.99
C VAL A 39 1.58 -3.65 3.36
N VAL A 40 2.42 -4.35 2.58
CA VAL A 40 3.56 -3.74 1.89
C VAL A 40 3.12 -2.69 0.87
N ALA A 41 2.03 -2.95 0.13
CA ALA A 41 1.46 -1.99 -0.80
C ALA A 41 0.94 -0.73 -0.10
N TYR A 42 0.29 -0.88 1.06
CA TYR A 42 -0.18 0.25 1.87
C TYR A 42 1.00 1.10 2.35
N GLU A 43 2.04 0.48 2.92
CA GLU A 43 3.26 1.19 3.34
C GLU A 43 3.90 1.95 2.18
N TRP A 44 3.93 1.34 1.00
CA TRP A 44 4.47 1.98 -0.19
C TRP A 44 3.62 3.17 -0.67
N VAL A 45 2.29 3.06 -0.64
CA VAL A 45 1.40 4.20 -0.91
C VAL A 45 1.60 5.32 0.10
N GLU A 46 1.76 5.01 1.39
CA GLU A 46 2.06 6.00 2.42
C GLU A 46 3.41 6.70 2.18
N GLN A 47 4.42 5.97 1.69
CA GLN A 47 5.67 6.57 1.24
C GLN A 47 5.46 7.52 0.05
N GLN A 48 4.65 7.15 -0.94
CA GLN A 48 4.31 8.02 -2.07
C GLN A 48 3.58 9.30 -1.62
N LYS A 49 2.70 9.20 -0.62
CA LYS A 49 2.04 10.37 -0.01
C LYS A 49 3.05 11.29 0.68
N ARG A 50 4.01 10.72 1.43
CA ARG A 50 5.08 11.50 2.08
C ARG A 50 5.93 12.26 1.06
N GLU A 51 6.30 11.61 -0.05
CA GLU A 51 7.06 12.23 -1.14
C GLU A 51 6.34 13.42 -1.79
N THR A 52 5.00 13.35 -1.85
CA THR A 52 4.16 14.41 -2.43
C THR A 52 3.75 15.48 -1.40
N GLY A 53 4.24 15.40 -0.16
CA GLY A 53 3.91 16.35 0.90
C GLY A 53 2.52 16.16 1.48
N PHE A 54 2.04 14.92 1.55
CA PHE A 54 0.72 14.53 2.08
C PHE A 54 -0.45 15.19 1.36
N ARG A 55 -0.29 15.49 0.07
CA ARG A 55 -1.37 15.97 -0.78
C ARG A 55 -2.49 14.94 -0.86
N ASP A 56 -3.70 15.44 -1.13
CA ASP A 56 -4.87 14.58 -1.28
C ASP A 56 -4.60 13.52 -2.36
N THR A 57 -4.56 12.27 -1.91
CA THR A 57 -4.12 11.11 -2.69
C THR A 57 -5.17 10.02 -2.60
N VAL A 58 -5.81 9.75 -3.73
CA VAL A 58 -6.80 8.68 -3.87
C VAL A 58 -6.12 7.44 -4.42
N ILE A 59 -6.30 6.30 -3.75
CA ILE A 59 -5.87 4.99 -4.27
C ILE A 59 -6.90 4.55 -5.31
N GLU A 60 -6.53 4.56 -6.58
CA GLU A 60 -7.41 4.14 -7.67
C GLU A 60 -7.31 2.63 -7.91
N LYS A 61 -6.09 2.08 -7.91
CA LYS A 61 -5.85 0.66 -8.15
C LYS A 61 -4.56 0.18 -7.50
N VAL A 62 -4.57 -1.04 -6.96
CA VAL A 62 -3.37 -1.75 -6.51
C VAL A 62 -3.42 -3.19 -7.00
N ILE A 63 -2.41 -3.58 -7.77
CA ILE A 63 -2.27 -4.95 -8.27
C ILE A 63 -0.92 -5.54 -7.88
N TRP A 64 -0.88 -6.85 -7.66
CA TRP A 64 0.37 -7.56 -7.49
C TRP A 64 0.52 -8.72 -8.48
N ASN A 65 1.77 -8.90 -8.93
CA ASN A 65 2.17 -9.81 -10.01
C ASN A 65 1.27 -9.71 -11.25
N GLU A 66 0.80 -8.50 -11.55
CA GLU A 66 -0.02 -8.14 -12.73
C GLU A 66 -1.41 -8.80 -12.81
N VAL A 67 -1.76 -9.66 -11.85
CA VAL A 67 -2.97 -10.49 -11.91
C VAL A 67 -3.94 -10.17 -10.78
N ASN A 68 -3.42 -10.01 -9.56
CA ASN A 68 -4.26 -9.98 -8.36
C ASN A 68 -4.55 -8.54 -7.96
N ASP A 69 -5.83 -8.15 -8.00
CA ASP A 69 -6.28 -6.83 -7.58
C ASP A 69 -6.62 -6.83 -6.08
N ILE A 70 -5.90 -6.01 -5.33
CA ILE A 70 -6.02 -5.88 -3.87
C ILE A 70 -6.43 -4.46 -3.45
N THR A 71 -6.98 -3.68 -4.38
CA THR A 71 -7.31 -2.26 -4.17
C THR A 71 -8.18 -2.04 -2.92
N GLU A 72 -9.27 -2.80 -2.81
CA GLU A 72 -10.21 -2.64 -1.69
C GLU A 72 -9.62 -3.11 -0.36
N LEU A 73 -8.76 -4.13 -0.39
CA LEU A 73 -8.03 -4.59 0.78
C LEU A 73 -7.09 -3.48 1.29
N VAL A 74 -6.31 -2.88 0.40
CA VAL A 74 -5.35 -1.81 0.77
C VAL A 74 -6.07 -0.58 1.32
N LYS A 75 -7.24 -0.21 0.78
CA LYS A 75 -8.07 0.89 1.33
C LYS A 75 -8.62 0.61 2.72
N GLN A 76 -8.79 -0.66 3.09
CA GLN A 76 -9.31 -1.08 4.39
C GLN A 76 -8.22 -1.22 5.45
N ILE A 77 -6.95 -1.31 5.04
CA ILE A 77 -5.82 -1.32 5.98
C ILE A 77 -5.81 0.01 6.71
N ARG A 78 -5.96 -0.06 8.04
CA ARG A 78 -5.81 1.09 8.93
C ARG A 78 -4.54 0.90 9.74
N PRO A 79 -3.69 1.93 9.82
CA PRO A 79 -2.58 1.90 10.75
C PRO A 79 -3.15 1.79 12.17
N ILE A 80 -2.50 1.01 13.02
CA ILE A 80 -2.80 1.02 14.45
C ILE A 80 -2.27 2.34 14.97
N GLU A 81 -3.17 3.27 15.31
CA GLU A 81 -2.79 4.53 15.94
C GLU A 81 -2.21 4.22 17.33
N PRO A 82 -0.99 4.69 17.65
CA PRO A 82 -0.49 4.59 19.02
C PRO A 82 -1.44 5.36 19.94
N ILE A 83 -1.75 4.79 21.10
CA ILE A 83 -2.54 5.46 22.12
C ILE A 83 -1.75 6.71 22.54
N ASP A 84 -2.33 7.89 22.31
CA ASP A 84 -1.73 9.17 22.67
C ASP A 84 -1.93 9.43 24.17
N ASP A 85 -1.15 8.72 24.98
CA ASP A 85 -1.10 8.86 26.44
C ASP A 85 -0.08 9.93 26.89
N LEU A 86 0.31 10.86 26.00
CA LEU A 86 1.30 11.90 26.33
C LEU A 86 0.66 12.98 27.23
N PRO A 87 1.23 13.25 28.43
CA PRO A 87 0.80 14.38 29.24
C PRO A 87 1.27 15.69 28.58
N PHE A 88 0.32 16.59 28.31
CA PHE A 88 0.58 17.96 27.84
C PHE A 88 1.06 18.90 28.95
#